data_AF-A0A139AXX0-F1
#
_entry.id   AF-A0A139AXX0-F1
#
_cell.length_a   1.000
_cell.length_b   1.000
_cell.length_c   1.000
_cell.angle_alpha   90.00
_cell.angle_beta   90.00
_cell.angle_gamma   90.00
#
_symmetry.space_group_name_H-M   'P 1'
#
loop_
_entity.id
_entity.type
_entity.pdbx_description
1 polymer ?
#
loop_
_entity_poly.entity_id
_entity_poly.type
_entity_poly.pdbx_seq_one_letter_code
_entity_poly.pdbx_strand_id
1 'polypeptide(L)'
;MKTLRTRSSTSAGVFLRAGPQSRAVCSLCILSPLKTPRLSSQNRLANPPSSSSTPLPTNTPFLRPLTSVPGTHREPLPSHRIPRFTIEYSALDKPFIGKAKVKASKFIPKPTSSIPDHETFLNRIGRDCAQFSSKFNSWDAFWTASSAQMEEMGIPPKSRKYILSWKDNFRSGIALRPIPLNKKKGSARANILPKLPRPERLAEHRLTISRARKLRRARRVAFRKARQERKVREIKSGGRKRELPKVKGLERLVIVRG
;
A
#
# COMPACT_ATOMS: atom_id res chain seq x y z
N MET A 1 -21.21 67.63 31.60
CA MET A 1 -19.85 67.07 31.52
C MET A 1 -19.72 66.35 30.19
N LYS A 2 -18.97 66.93 29.25
CA LYS A 2 -18.81 66.44 27.86
C LYS A 2 -17.49 65.66 27.79
N THR A 3 -17.51 64.39 27.41
CA THR A 3 -16.31 63.57 27.20
C THR A 3 -15.97 63.49 25.71
N LEU A 4 -14.79 64.01 25.37
CA LEU A 4 -14.18 63.92 24.05
C LEU A 4 -13.56 62.54 23.87
N ARG A 5 -13.85 61.85 22.76
CA ARG A 5 -13.10 60.67 22.31
C ARG A 5 -12.31 61.03 21.07
N THR A 6 -10.98 60.98 21.21
CA THR A 6 -9.98 61.13 20.17
C THR A 6 -9.96 59.91 19.25
N ARG A 7 -9.95 60.13 17.94
CA ARG A 7 -9.71 59.12 16.90
C ARG A 7 -8.22 59.17 16.55
N SER A 8 -7.51 58.07 16.80
CA SER A 8 -6.15 57.86 16.29
C SER A 8 -6.18 57.24 14.89
N SER A 9 -5.35 57.84 14.06
CA SER A 9 -4.97 57.49 12.70
C SER A 9 -4.27 56.13 12.63
N THR A 10 -4.55 55.34 11.60
CA THR A 10 -3.67 54.24 11.18
C THR A 10 -3.52 54.30 9.67
N SER A 11 -2.26 54.50 9.28
CA SER A 11 -1.76 54.77 7.95
C SER A 11 -1.75 53.53 7.06
N ALA A 12 -1.92 53.79 5.76
CA ALA A 12 -1.82 52.84 4.68
C ALA A 12 -0.38 52.37 4.46
N GLY A 13 -0.17 51.05 4.46
CA GLY A 13 1.07 50.41 4.02
C GLY A 13 0.89 49.79 2.64
N VAL A 14 1.45 50.47 1.63
CA VAL A 14 1.59 49.98 0.24
C VAL A 14 2.74 48.99 0.20
N PHE A 15 2.47 47.71 -0.10
CA PHE A 15 3.51 46.72 -0.38
C PHE A 15 3.67 46.52 -1.89
N LEU A 16 4.84 46.95 -2.38
CA LEU A 16 5.31 46.83 -3.75
C LEU A 16 5.57 45.36 -4.13
N ARG A 17 5.09 44.99 -5.31
CA ARG A 17 5.40 43.75 -6.04
C ARG A 17 6.89 43.73 -6.45
N ALA A 18 7.62 42.70 -6.05
CA ALA A 18 8.91 42.33 -6.65
C ALA A 18 8.67 41.23 -7.71
N GLY A 19 9.24 41.41 -8.91
CA GLY A 19 9.06 40.56 -10.08
C GLY A 19 9.95 39.31 -10.14
N PRO A 20 9.72 38.42 -11.13
CA PRO A 20 10.53 37.22 -11.34
C PRO A 20 11.74 37.50 -12.26
N GLN A 21 12.93 37.11 -11.80
CA GLN A 21 14.15 37.09 -12.61
C GLN A 21 14.12 35.89 -13.57
N SER A 22 13.95 36.20 -14.84
CA SER A 22 14.26 35.32 -15.97
C SER A 22 15.76 35.38 -16.24
N ARG A 23 16.43 34.21 -16.27
CA ARG A 23 17.72 34.05 -16.92
C ARG A 23 17.73 32.73 -17.70
N ALA A 24 17.51 32.85 -18.99
CA ALA A 24 17.96 31.94 -20.02
C ALA A 24 19.04 32.68 -20.82
N VAL A 25 20.22 32.09 -21.01
CA VAL A 25 20.99 32.12 -22.27
C VAL A 25 22.23 31.22 -22.19
N CYS A 26 22.36 30.41 -23.25
CA CYS A 26 23.54 30.07 -24.05
C CYS A 26 24.72 29.33 -23.40
N SER A 27 25.05 28.11 -23.85
CA SER A 27 25.65 27.76 -25.16
C SER A 27 27.09 28.24 -25.28
N LEU A 28 28.03 27.30 -25.10
CA LEU A 28 29.31 27.25 -25.81
C LEU A 28 29.97 25.87 -25.62
N CYS A 29 30.11 25.18 -26.75
CA CYS A 29 31.04 24.07 -26.97
C CYS A 29 32.47 24.48 -26.58
N ILE A 30 33.34 23.52 -26.24
CA ILE A 30 34.76 23.45 -26.66
C ILE A 30 35.42 22.14 -26.16
N LEU A 31 35.84 21.34 -27.14
CA LEU A 31 36.99 20.41 -27.22
C LEU A 31 37.29 19.31 -26.17
N SER A 32 37.26 18.07 -26.66
CA SER A 32 38.16 16.96 -26.27
C SER A 32 39.63 17.28 -26.64
N PRO A 33 40.65 16.61 -26.05
CA PRO A 33 41.15 15.39 -26.70
C PRO A 33 41.78 14.30 -25.80
N LEU A 34 41.64 13.06 -26.27
CA LEU A 34 42.58 11.93 -26.33
C LEU A 34 43.85 11.93 -25.45
N LYS A 35 43.99 10.89 -24.62
CA LYS A 35 45.30 10.29 -24.29
C LYS A 35 45.18 8.81 -23.86
N THR A 36 45.67 7.93 -24.71
CA THR A 36 46.24 6.60 -24.41
C THR A 36 47.65 6.58 -25.00
N PRO A 37 48.53 5.58 -24.78
CA PRO A 37 48.62 4.53 -23.76
C PRO A 37 50.01 4.52 -23.06
N ARG A 38 50.24 3.66 -22.04
CA ARG A 38 51.61 3.22 -21.70
C ARG A 38 51.63 1.75 -21.31
N LEU A 39 52.30 0.97 -22.16
CA LEU A 39 52.76 -0.40 -21.94
C LEU A 39 53.92 -0.44 -20.93
N SER A 40 53.89 -1.43 -20.05
CA SER A 40 55.06 -2.09 -19.43
C SER A 40 54.52 -3.43 -18.91
N SER A 41 54.71 -4.57 -19.57
CA SER A 41 55.93 -5.32 -19.87
C SER A 41 56.72 -5.77 -18.64
N GLN A 42 57.05 -7.07 -18.66
CA GLN A 42 57.97 -7.88 -17.83
C GLN A 42 57.34 -8.59 -16.62
N ASN A 43 57.10 -9.91 -16.65
CA ASN A 43 58.01 -11.08 -16.64
C ASN A 43 58.27 -11.64 -15.23
N ARG A 44 57.92 -12.92 -15.02
CA ARG A 44 58.65 -14.02 -14.33
C ARG A 44 57.64 -15.04 -13.77
N LEU A 45 57.57 -16.25 -14.32
CA LEU A 45 58.30 -17.47 -13.89
C LEU A 45 58.20 -17.74 -12.37
N ALA A 46 57.48 -18.80 -11.99
CA ALA A 46 58.05 -20.00 -11.36
C ALA A 46 56.95 -20.97 -10.88
N ASN A 47 57.31 -22.24 -10.94
CA ASN A 47 56.55 -23.48 -10.74
C ASN A 47 56.16 -23.78 -9.27
N PRO A 48 55.32 -24.82 -9.03
CA PRO A 48 54.76 -25.17 -7.72
C PRO A 48 55.66 -26.12 -6.91
N PRO A 49 55.31 -26.36 -5.64
CA PRO A 49 55.50 -27.70 -5.10
C PRO A 49 54.27 -28.29 -4.39
N SER A 50 54.26 -29.60 -4.50
CA SER A 50 53.40 -30.65 -3.98
C SER A 50 53.39 -30.81 -2.45
N SER A 51 52.35 -31.53 -2.00
CA SER A 51 52.33 -32.53 -0.91
C SER A 51 52.54 -32.09 0.55
N SER A 52 51.48 -32.20 1.35
CA SER A 52 51.45 -32.89 2.67
C SER A 52 49.98 -32.92 3.13
N SER A 53 49.34 -34.10 3.19
CA SER A 53 49.34 -35.02 4.33
C SER A 53 48.77 -34.39 5.61
N THR A 54 47.50 -34.66 5.92
CA THR A 54 47.03 -34.74 7.32
C THR A 54 45.80 -35.64 7.43
N PRO A 55 45.78 -36.57 8.40
CA PRO A 55 44.73 -37.58 8.56
C PRO A 55 43.55 -37.11 9.43
N LEU A 56 42.46 -37.84 9.29
CA LEU A 56 41.24 -37.86 10.11
C LEU A 56 41.52 -37.93 11.61
N PRO A 57 40.56 -37.48 12.44
CA PRO A 57 40.08 -38.39 13.48
C PRO A 57 38.55 -38.46 13.63
N THR A 58 38.10 -39.72 13.69
CA THR A 58 37.18 -40.29 14.68
C THR A 58 35.77 -39.69 14.83
N ASN A 59 34.83 -40.35 14.15
CA ASN A 59 33.39 -40.30 14.40
C ASN A 59 33.08 -41.05 15.71
N THR A 60 32.53 -40.35 16.69
CA THR A 60 32.03 -40.92 17.96
C THR A 60 30.50 -40.80 17.99
N PRO A 61 29.73 -41.89 17.86
CA PRO A 61 28.28 -41.84 18.01
C PRO A 61 27.92 -41.93 19.50
N PHE A 62 27.62 -40.78 20.13
CA PHE A 62 27.06 -40.75 21.48
C PHE A 62 25.56 -41.07 21.41
N LEU A 63 25.24 -42.34 21.64
CA LEU A 63 23.89 -42.79 21.95
C LEU A 63 23.43 -42.09 23.24
N ARG A 64 22.34 -41.31 23.16
CA ARG A 64 21.64 -40.83 24.36
C ARG A 64 20.55 -41.84 24.75
N PRO A 65 20.54 -42.31 26.00
CA PRO A 65 19.51 -43.21 26.50
C PRO A 65 18.18 -42.48 26.78
N LEU A 66 17.10 -43.20 26.51
CA LEU A 66 15.72 -42.87 26.86
C LEU A 66 15.58 -42.83 28.38
N THR A 67 15.18 -41.69 28.95
CA THR A 67 14.66 -41.64 30.31
C THR A 67 13.16 -41.38 30.27
N SER A 68 12.44 -42.45 30.59
CA SER A 68 11.04 -42.50 30.99
C SER A 68 10.73 -41.44 32.06
N VAL A 69 9.59 -40.77 31.91
CA VAL A 69 8.97 -39.96 32.98
C VAL A 69 7.54 -40.49 33.18
N PRO A 70 7.24 -41.20 34.27
CA PRO A 70 5.87 -41.44 34.71
C PRO A 70 5.50 -40.40 35.77
N GLY A 71 4.27 -39.87 35.73
CA GLY A 71 3.84 -38.93 36.76
C GLY A 71 2.50 -38.29 36.49
N THR A 72 1.45 -39.03 36.80
CA THR A 72 0.05 -38.60 36.89
C THR A 72 -0.14 -37.36 37.77
N HIS A 73 -0.80 -36.33 37.24
CA HIS A 73 -1.68 -35.50 38.07
C HIS A 73 -2.93 -35.15 37.27
N ARG A 74 -4.07 -35.70 37.70
CA ARG A 74 -5.40 -35.35 37.21
C ARG A 74 -5.70 -33.94 37.71
N GLU A 75 -5.87 -33.00 36.80
CA GLU A 75 -6.46 -31.69 37.12
C GLU A 75 -8.00 -31.78 36.98
N PRO A 76 -8.80 -31.33 37.96
CA PRO A 76 -10.24 -31.33 37.86
C PRO A 76 -10.75 -30.19 36.97
N LEU A 77 -11.73 -30.52 36.11
CA LEU A 77 -12.41 -29.61 35.21
C LEU A 77 -13.14 -28.48 35.96
N PRO A 78 -12.98 -27.20 35.55
CA PRO A 78 -13.94 -26.16 35.91
C PRO A 78 -15.16 -26.21 34.97
N SER A 79 -16.31 -26.55 35.56
CA SER A 79 -17.62 -26.46 34.95
C SER A 79 -18.18 -25.03 35.04
N HIS A 80 -18.58 -24.51 33.87
CA HIS A 80 -19.63 -23.51 33.59
C HIS A 80 -19.29 -22.06 33.22
N ARG A 81 -19.85 -21.72 32.02
CA ARG A 81 -20.25 -20.42 31.44
C ARG A 81 -19.09 -19.53 30.99
N ILE A 82 -18.91 -19.31 29.68
CA ILE A 82 -19.83 -18.59 28.76
C ILE A 82 -19.70 -19.19 27.33
N PRO A 83 -20.79 -19.46 26.58
CA PRO A 83 -20.68 -19.76 25.16
C PRO A 83 -20.35 -18.48 24.38
N ARG A 84 -19.06 -18.19 24.25
CA ARG A 84 -18.54 -17.27 23.23
C ARG A 84 -18.42 -18.08 21.95
N PHE A 85 -19.14 -17.68 20.90
CA PHE A 85 -19.07 -18.22 19.54
C PHE A 85 -17.65 -18.67 19.17
N THR A 86 -17.31 -19.93 19.42
CA THR A 86 -16.21 -20.59 18.74
C THR A 86 -16.74 -20.84 17.36
N ILE A 87 -16.38 -19.97 16.43
CA ILE A 87 -16.51 -20.29 15.02
C ILE A 87 -15.72 -21.58 14.85
N GLU A 88 -16.41 -22.69 14.64
CA GLU A 88 -15.81 -23.90 14.09
C GLU A 88 -15.27 -23.54 12.70
N TYR A 89 -14.08 -22.95 12.69
CA TYR A 89 -13.19 -23.09 11.56
C TYR A 89 -12.66 -24.51 11.68
N SER A 90 -13.41 -25.46 11.12
CA SER A 90 -12.82 -26.70 10.62
C SER A 90 -11.51 -26.31 9.97
N ALA A 91 -10.41 -26.75 10.57
CA ALA A 91 -9.06 -26.48 10.12
C ALA A 91 -8.99 -26.95 8.66
N LEU A 92 -9.24 -26.02 7.74
CA LEU A 92 -8.59 -26.03 6.47
C LEU A 92 -7.12 -25.84 6.84
N ASP A 93 -6.49 -26.97 7.11
CA ASP A 93 -5.10 -27.27 6.83
C ASP A 93 -4.87 -26.83 5.39
N LYS A 94 -4.74 -25.52 5.22
CA LYS A 94 -4.07 -24.94 4.08
C LYS A 94 -2.66 -25.45 4.30
N PRO A 95 -2.16 -26.44 3.53
CA PRO A 95 -0.75 -26.73 3.61
C PRO A 95 -0.10 -25.39 3.36
N PHE A 96 0.64 -24.90 4.35
CA PHE A 96 1.63 -23.88 4.09
C PHE A 96 2.55 -24.58 3.10
N ILE A 97 2.24 -24.47 1.80
CA ILE A 97 3.11 -24.85 0.70
C ILE A 97 4.21 -23.79 0.75
N GLY A 98 4.99 -23.83 1.82
CA GLY A 98 6.33 -23.31 1.86
C GLY A 98 7.02 -24.15 0.81
N LYS A 99 7.10 -23.62 -0.40
CA LYS A 99 7.93 -24.20 -1.46
C LYS A 99 9.30 -24.37 -0.83
N ALA A 100 9.68 -25.61 -0.50
CA ALA A 100 11.03 -25.91 -0.09
C ALA A 100 11.93 -25.38 -1.20
N LYS A 101 12.65 -24.29 -0.94
CA LYS A 101 13.54 -23.69 -1.93
C LYS A 101 14.72 -24.64 -2.02
N VAL A 102 14.60 -25.67 -2.87
CA VAL A 102 15.71 -26.53 -3.27
C VAL A 102 16.83 -25.57 -3.66
N LYS A 103 17.94 -25.64 -2.93
CA LYS A 103 19.13 -24.85 -3.24
C LYS A 103 19.75 -25.45 -4.49
N ALA A 104 19.11 -25.24 -5.65
CA ALA A 104 19.70 -25.52 -6.94
C ALA A 104 21.07 -24.85 -6.93
N SER A 105 22.12 -25.63 -7.21
CA SER A 105 23.47 -25.12 -7.37
C SER A 105 23.39 -23.96 -8.36
N LYS A 106 23.72 -22.77 -7.87
CA LYS A 106 23.49 -21.52 -8.58
C LYS A 106 24.49 -21.41 -9.71
N PHE A 107 24.17 -21.96 -10.87
CA PHE A 107 25.03 -21.84 -12.05
C PHE A 107 25.27 -20.35 -12.38
N ILE A 108 26.47 -20.04 -12.85
CA ILE A 108 26.82 -18.70 -13.29
C ILE A 108 26.35 -18.57 -14.75
N PRO A 109 25.44 -17.62 -15.05
CA PRO A 109 24.97 -17.45 -16.42
C PRO A 109 26.11 -16.85 -17.27
N LYS A 110 26.21 -17.31 -18.52
CA LYS A 110 27.17 -16.74 -19.49
C LYS A 110 26.75 -15.30 -19.84
N PRO A 111 27.71 -14.38 -20.06
CA PRO A 111 27.40 -13.04 -20.54
C PRO A 111 26.66 -13.12 -21.88
N THR A 112 25.64 -12.29 -22.05
CA THR A 112 24.82 -12.23 -23.26
C THR A 112 25.26 -11.03 -24.08
N SER A 113 25.07 -11.02 -25.41
CA SER A 113 25.41 -9.88 -26.26
C SER A 113 24.81 -8.55 -25.77
N SER A 114 23.61 -8.59 -25.19
CA SER A 114 22.94 -7.42 -24.63
C SER A 114 23.51 -6.96 -23.28
N ILE A 115 24.17 -7.85 -22.53
CA ILE A 115 24.69 -7.62 -21.17
C ILE A 115 26.05 -8.32 -21.07
N PRO A 116 27.12 -7.68 -21.58
CA PRO A 116 28.45 -8.27 -21.55
C PRO A 116 29.08 -8.20 -20.15
N ASP A 117 28.67 -7.23 -19.31
CA ASP A 117 29.32 -6.95 -18.04
C ASP A 117 28.33 -6.62 -16.90
N HIS A 118 28.79 -6.78 -15.66
CA HIS A 118 27.99 -6.62 -14.45
C HIS A 118 27.56 -5.17 -14.24
N GLU A 119 28.37 -4.20 -14.68
CA GLU A 119 27.99 -2.79 -14.67
C GLU A 119 26.77 -2.53 -15.56
N THR A 120 26.76 -3.11 -16.78
CA THR A 120 25.64 -3.00 -17.71
C THR A 120 24.36 -3.64 -17.15
N PHE A 121 24.50 -4.74 -16.42
CA PHE A 121 23.39 -5.38 -15.70
C PHE A 121 22.80 -4.45 -14.65
N LEU A 122 23.64 -3.86 -13.79
CA LEU A 122 23.21 -2.97 -12.71
C LEU A 122 22.56 -1.69 -13.23
N ASN A 123 23.06 -1.16 -14.35
CA ASN A 123 22.45 -0.02 -15.05
C ASN A 123 21.06 -0.37 -15.61
N ARG A 124 20.88 -1.58 -16.16
CA ARG A 124 19.62 -1.99 -16.78
C ARG A 124 18.48 -2.22 -15.77
N ILE A 125 18.79 -2.71 -14.56
CA ILE A 125 17.79 -2.93 -13.50
C ILE A 125 17.33 -1.63 -12.80
N GLY A 126 18.14 -0.56 -12.88
CA GLY A 126 17.86 0.76 -12.30
C GLY A 126 17.95 0.83 -10.77
N ARG A 127 17.17 1.74 -10.14
CA ARG A 127 17.08 1.95 -8.67
C ARG A 127 18.44 2.25 -8.02
N ASP A 128 19.22 3.12 -8.66
CA ASP A 128 20.53 3.59 -8.18
C ASP A 128 21.55 2.46 -7.93
N CYS A 129 21.32 1.27 -8.50
CA CYS A 129 22.22 0.13 -8.34
C CYS A 129 23.52 0.28 -9.13
N ALA A 130 23.56 1.21 -10.09
CA ALA A 130 24.75 1.62 -10.83
C ALA A 130 25.91 2.06 -9.92
N GLN A 131 25.60 2.67 -8.77
CA GLN A 131 26.60 3.20 -7.84
C GLN A 131 27.46 2.11 -7.18
N PHE A 132 26.97 0.87 -7.17
CA PHE A 132 27.67 -0.26 -6.54
C PHE A 132 28.52 -1.05 -7.53
N SER A 133 28.62 -0.62 -8.80
CA SER A 133 29.41 -1.33 -9.81
C SER A 133 30.88 -1.43 -9.40
N SER A 134 31.46 -0.35 -8.88
CA SER A 134 32.86 -0.29 -8.44
C SER A 134 33.22 -1.21 -7.27
N LYS A 135 32.25 -1.87 -6.63
CA LYS A 135 32.50 -2.85 -5.56
C LYS A 135 32.70 -4.26 -6.10
N PHE A 136 32.27 -4.53 -7.33
CA PHE A 136 32.43 -5.82 -7.98
C PHE A 136 33.55 -5.72 -9.01
N ASN A 137 34.47 -6.68 -8.98
CA ASN A 137 35.63 -6.65 -9.87
C ASN A 137 35.45 -7.54 -11.11
N SER A 138 34.54 -8.52 -11.06
CA SER A 138 34.30 -9.45 -12.16
C SER A 138 32.86 -9.94 -12.22
N TRP A 139 32.46 -10.40 -13.41
CA TRP A 139 31.16 -11.03 -13.65
C TRP A 139 30.93 -12.21 -12.70
N ASP A 140 31.92 -13.09 -12.55
CA ASP A 140 31.81 -14.29 -11.72
C ASP A 140 31.72 -13.95 -10.23
N ALA A 141 32.48 -12.94 -9.77
CA ALA A 141 32.39 -12.45 -8.40
C ALA A 141 30.99 -11.88 -8.11
N PHE A 142 30.42 -11.11 -9.05
CA PHE A 142 29.06 -10.58 -8.93
C PHE A 142 28.01 -11.69 -8.82
N TRP A 143 28.09 -12.75 -9.65
CA TRP A 143 27.11 -13.84 -9.63
C TRP A 143 27.24 -14.77 -8.44
N THR A 144 28.46 -14.94 -7.92
CA THR A 144 28.77 -15.75 -6.74
C THR A 144 28.47 -15.01 -5.44
N ALA A 145 28.53 -13.67 -5.43
CA ALA A 145 28.33 -12.85 -4.24
C ALA A 145 27.05 -13.21 -3.47
N SER A 146 27.23 -13.51 -2.18
CA SER A 146 26.16 -13.79 -1.23
C SER A 146 25.64 -12.51 -0.56
N SER A 147 24.53 -12.61 0.18
CA SER A 147 24.01 -11.47 0.94
C SER A 147 24.95 -11.00 2.05
N ALA A 148 25.79 -11.87 2.60
CA ALA A 148 26.76 -11.49 3.63
C ALA A 148 27.93 -10.70 3.02
N GLN A 149 28.49 -11.20 1.91
CA GLN A 149 29.59 -10.51 1.20
C GLN A 149 29.16 -9.12 0.71
N MET A 150 27.93 -8.97 0.22
CA MET A 150 27.40 -7.66 -0.18
C MET A 150 27.21 -6.71 1.01
N GLU A 151 27.03 -7.22 2.23
CA GLU A 151 26.98 -6.41 3.46
C GLU A 151 28.35 -5.83 3.78
N GLU A 152 29.37 -6.70 3.74
CA GLU A 152 30.77 -6.32 4.00
C GLU A 152 31.26 -5.25 3.01
N MET A 153 30.80 -5.30 1.76
CA MET A 153 31.08 -4.27 0.74
C MET A 153 30.32 -2.94 0.95
N GLY A 154 29.42 -2.88 1.94
CA GLY A 154 28.65 -1.67 2.28
C GLY A 154 27.36 -1.47 1.47
N ILE A 155 26.82 -2.51 0.81
CA ILE A 155 25.60 -2.38 0.01
C ILE A 155 24.36 -2.41 0.93
N PRO A 156 23.47 -1.40 0.86
CA PRO A 156 22.31 -1.32 1.73
C PRO A 156 21.35 -2.49 1.50
N PRO A 157 20.61 -2.93 2.53
CA PRO A 157 19.79 -4.14 2.48
C PRO A 157 18.69 -4.10 1.41
N LYS A 158 18.17 -2.91 1.09
CA LYS A 158 17.16 -2.73 0.02
C LYS A 158 17.73 -3.06 -1.36
N SER A 159 18.88 -2.46 -1.71
CA SER A 159 19.56 -2.70 -2.98
C SER A 159 20.04 -4.15 -3.07
N ARG A 160 20.54 -4.71 -1.96
CA ARG A 160 20.97 -6.11 -1.88
C ARG A 160 19.86 -7.11 -2.23
N LYS A 161 18.69 -6.98 -1.58
CA LYS A 161 17.51 -7.83 -1.86
C LYS A 161 17.06 -7.70 -3.31
N TYR A 162 17.10 -6.48 -3.84
CA TYR A 162 16.72 -6.19 -5.22
C TYR A 162 17.67 -6.86 -6.23
N ILE A 163 18.99 -6.72 -6.04
CA ILE A 163 20.01 -7.36 -6.89
C ILE A 163 19.88 -8.88 -6.84
N LEU A 164 19.74 -9.49 -5.66
CA LEU A 164 19.60 -10.95 -5.53
C LEU A 164 18.33 -11.47 -6.22
N SER A 165 17.21 -10.76 -6.09
CA SER A 165 15.98 -11.11 -6.80
C SER A 165 16.16 -11.04 -8.31
N TRP A 166 16.88 -10.04 -8.81
CA TRP A 166 17.16 -9.91 -10.24
C TRP A 166 18.15 -10.95 -10.75
N LYS A 167 19.13 -11.35 -9.95
CA LYS A 167 20.01 -12.48 -10.25
C LYS A 167 19.20 -13.77 -10.43
N ASP A 168 18.26 -14.06 -9.53
CA ASP A 168 17.37 -15.22 -9.63
C ASP A 168 16.45 -15.14 -10.88
N ASN A 169 15.91 -13.95 -11.18
CA ASN A 169 15.07 -13.72 -12.36
C ASN A 169 15.85 -13.90 -13.69
N PHE A 170 17.08 -13.42 -13.74
CA PHE A 170 17.94 -13.55 -14.92
C PHE A 170 18.31 -15.01 -15.17
N ARG A 171 18.63 -15.78 -14.12
CA ARG A 171 18.81 -17.24 -14.22
C ARG A 171 17.56 -17.97 -14.70
N SER A 172 16.39 -17.45 -14.37
CA SER A 172 15.10 -17.98 -14.85
C SER A 172 14.76 -17.56 -16.28
N GLY A 173 15.61 -16.78 -16.96
CA GLY A 173 15.37 -16.30 -18.33
C GLY A 173 14.41 -15.11 -18.44
N ILE A 174 14.08 -14.44 -17.34
CA ILE A 174 13.20 -13.26 -17.35
C ILE A 174 13.99 -12.05 -17.87
N ALA A 175 13.46 -11.37 -18.88
CA ALA A 175 14.08 -10.18 -19.46
C ALA A 175 14.26 -9.04 -18.43
N LEU A 176 15.45 -8.42 -18.42
CA LEU A 176 15.78 -7.30 -17.55
C LEU A 176 14.98 -6.05 -17.92
N ARG A 177 14.31 -5.47 -16.94
CA ARG A 177 13.59 -4.20 -17.08
C ARG A 177 13.73 -3.37 -15.80
N PRO A 178 13.86 -2.03 -15.91
CA PRO A 178 13.83 -1.18 -14.72
C PRO A 178 12.42 -1.17 -14.14
N ILE A 179 12.25 -1.66 -12.90
CA ILE A 179 10.98 -1.55 -12.20
C ILE A 179 10.96 -0.21 -11.45
N PRO A 180 10.15 0.78 -11.90
CA PRO A 180 10.13 2.08 -11.27
C PRO A 180 9.63 1.98 -9.83
N LEU A 181 10.16 2.83 -8.96
CA LEU A 181 9.59 3.02 -7.63
C LEU A 181 8.25 3.73 -7.78
N ASN A 182 7.25 3.28 -7.03
CA ASN A 182 5.98 3.99 -6.90
C ASN A 182 6.26 5.37 -6.29
N LYS A 183 6.36 6.39 -7.14
CA LYS A 183 6.40 7.78 -6.70
C LYS A 183 5.03 8.07 -6.11
N LYS A 184 4.94 8.17 -4.79
CA LYS A 184 3.73 8.69 -4.14
C LYS A 184 3.57 10.13 -4.61
N LYS A 185 2.71 10.37 -5.61
CA LYS A 185 2.14 11.70 -5.84
C LYS A 185 1.48 12.09 -4.51
N GLY A 186 1.84 13.26 -3.98
CA GLY A 186 1.56 13.69 -2.60
C GLY A 186 0.27 13.08 -2.07
N SER A 187 0.38 12.35 -0.94
CA SER A 187 -0.73 11.57 -0.43
C SER A 187 -1.94 12.47 -0.22
N ALA A 188 -2.92 12.39 -1.12
CA ALA A 188 -4.20 13.06 -0.96
C ALA A 188 -4.92 12.61 0.33
N ARG A 189 -4.47 11.50 0.94
CA ARG A 189 -4.93 11.02 2.26
C ARG A 189 -4.47 11.87 3.45
N ALA A 190 -3.40 12.67 3.35
CA ALA A 190 -2.97 13.54 4.44
C ALA A 190 -3.78 14.87 4.52
N ASN A 191 -4.67 15.12 3.54
CA ASN A 191 -5.57 16.28 3.49
C ASN A 191 -7.05 15.86 3.46
N ILE A 192 -7.40 14.76 4.13
CA ILE A 192 -8.79 14.46 4.48
C ILE A 192 -9.07 15.07 5.87
N LEU A 193 -8.76 16.35 6.07
CA LEU A 193 -9.76 17.12 6.80
C LEU A 193 -10.95 17.19 5.84
N PRO A 194 -12.19 16.85 6.25
CA PRO A 194 -13.34 17.19 5.44
C PRO A 194 -13.20 18.68 5.17
N LYS A 195 -12.98 19.06 3.90
CA LYS A 195 -12.93 20.47 3.49
C LYS A 195 -14.20 21.08 4.04
N LEU A 196 -14.10 21.82 5.14
CA LEU A 196 -15.26 22.38 5.80
C LEU A 196 -16.00 23.17 4.73
N PRO A 197 -17.31 22.94 4.54
CA PRO A 197 -18.07 23.70 3.56
C PRO A 197 -17.83 25.18 3.81
N ARG A 198 -17.58 25.95 2.74
CA ARG A 198 -17.46 27.42 2.82
C ARG A 198 -18.60 27.97 3.70
N PRO A 199 -18.36 29.00 4.52
CA PRO A 199 -19.33 29.47 5.53
C PRO A 199 -20.74 29.75 4.95
N GLU A 200 -20.80 30.16 3.69
CA GLU A 200 -22.03 30.33 2.90
C GLU A 200 -22.87 29.05 2.80
N ARG A 201 -22.25 27.90 2.49
CA ARG A 201 -22.94 26.60 2.42
C ARG A 201 -23.46 26.13 3.79
N LEU A 202 -22.80 26.52 4.88
CA LEU A 202 -23.29 26.23 6.23
C LEU A 202 -24.56 27.02 6.57
N ALA A 203 -24.62 28.29 6.15
CA ALA A 203 -25.81 29.13 6.33
C ALA A 203 -27.01 28.57 5.56
N GLU A 204 -26.82 28.22 4.28
CA GLU A 204 -27.85 27.60 3.45
C GLU A 204 -28.33 26.25 4.00
N HIS A 205 -27.42 25.40 4.47
CA HIS A 205 -27.76 24.11 5.07
C HIS A 205 -28.56 24.29 6.38
N ARG A 206 -28.19 25.27 7.22
CA ARG A 206 -28.95 25.64 8.43
C ARG A 206 -30.37 26.12 8.09
N LEU A 207 -30.51 26.97 7.07
CA LEU A 207 -31.81 27.42 6.59
C LEU A 207 -32.65 26.25 6.05
N THR A 208 -32.03 25.31 5.34
CA THR A 208 -32.69 24.12 4.80
C THR A 208 -33.21 23.20 5.90
N ILE A 209 -32.39 22.91 6.93
CA ILE A 209 -32.82 22.13 8.11
C ILE A 209 -33.97 22.83 8.83
N SER A 210 -33.89 24.15 9.01
CA SER A 210 -34.94 24.95 9.66
C SER A 210 -36.26 24.89 8.88
N ARG A 211 -36.22 25.09 7.55
CA ARG A 211 -37.37 24.96 6.65
C ARG A 211 -38.00 23.56 6.72
N ALA A 212 -37.17 22.50 6.68
CA ALA A 212 -37.64 21.13 6.79
C ALA A 212 -38.34 20.85 8.14
N ARG A 213 -37.79 21.36 9.25
CA ARG A 213 -38.42 21.26 10.59
C ARG A 213 -39.77 21.98 10.63
N LYS A 214 -39.86 23.19 10.07
CA LYS A 214 -41.10 23.97 9.99
C LYS A 214 -42.17 23.24 9.18
N LEU A 215 -41.79 22.67 8.03
CA LEU A 215 -42.70 21.87 7.19
C LEU A 215 -43.19 20.60 7.89
N ARG A 216 -42.31 19.87 8.59
CA ARG A 216 -42.70 18.69 9.38
C ARG A 216 -43.70 19.04 10.48
N ARG A 217 -43.50 20.17 11.18
CA ARG A 217 -44.45 20.67 12.18
C ARG A 217 -45.80 21.03 11.56
N ALA A 218 -45.79 21.79 10.46
CA ALA A 218 -47.00 22.16 9.73
C ALA A 218 -47.81 20.94 9.26
N ARG A 219 -47.13 19.92 8.69
CA ARG A 219 -47.77 18.66 8.28
C ARG A 219 -48.43 17.92 9.45
N ARG A 220 -47.79 17.87 10.63
CA ARG A 220 -48.37 17.25 11.83
C ARG A 220 -49.63 17.99 12.30
N VAL A 221 -49.61 19.32 12.27
CA VAL A 221 -50.77 20.16 12.64
C VAL A 221 -51.90 19.97 11.63
N ALA A 222 -51.61 20.03 10.32
CA ALA A 222 -52.59 19.80 9.27
C ALA A 222 -53.23 18.41 9.37
N PHE A 223 -52.43 17.37 9.65
CA PHE A 223 -52.94 16.01 9.86
C PHE A 223 -53.89 15.93 11.07
N ARG A 224 -53.53 16.56 12.19
CA ARG A 224 -54.40 16.63 13.38
C ARG A 224 -55.71 17.36 13.07
N LYS A 225 -55.65 18.49 12.38
CA LYS A 225 -56.83 19.27 11.96
C LYS A 225 -57.73 18.45 11.03
N ALA A 226 -57.18 17.83 9.99
CA ALA A 226 -57.92 16.99 9.06
C ALA A 226 -58.59 15.79 9.77
N ARG A 227 -57.94 15.21 10.78
CA ARG A 227 -58.52 14.14 11.60
C ARG A 227 -59.69 14.64 12.45
N GLN A 228 -59.57 15.81 13.06
CA GLN A 228 -60.67 16.43 13.80
C GLN A 228 -61.84 16.76 12.87
N GLU A 229 -61.57 17.35 11.71
CA GLU A 229 -62.59 17.66 10.70
C GLU A 229 -63.32 16.40 10.21
N ARG A 230 -62.60 15.29 9.99
CA ARG A 230 -63.23 13.99 9.67
C ARG A 230 -64.17 13.52 10.78
N LYS A 231 -63.74 13.58 12.04
CA LYS A 231 -64.55 13.18 13.20
C LYS A 231 -65.80 14.07 13.35
N VAL A 232 -65.66 15.39 13.14
CA VAL A 232 -66.79 16.32 13.15
C VAL A 232 -67.77 16.02 12.01
N ARG A 233 -67.27 15.76 10.79
CA ARG A 233 -68.12 15.35 9.66
C ARG A 233 -68.85 14.04 9.94
N GLU A 234 -68.17 13.06 10.53
CA GLU A 234 -68.74 11.76 10.90
C GLU A 234 -69.88 11.91 11.91
N ILE A 235 -69.65 12.67 12.98
CA ILE A 235 -70.68 13.00 13.99
C ILE A 235 -71.86 13.73 13.32
N LYS A 236 -71.61 14.76 12.52
CA LYS A 236 -72.66 15.53 11.82
C LYS A 236 -73.44 14.69 10.82
N SER A 237 -72.82 13.67 10.22
CA SER A 237 -73.47 12.72 9.32
C SER A 237 -74.27 11.62 10.03
N GLY A 238 -74.33 11.62 11.37
CA GLY A 238 -75.20 10.75 12.16
C GLY A 238 -74.92 9.26 11.97
N GLY A 239 -73.67 8.87 11.72
CA GLY A 239 -73.31 7.45 11.59
C GLY A 239 -74.01 6.69 10.46
N ARG A 240 -74.47 7.37 9.39
CA ARG A 240 -74.90 6.65 8.17
C ARG A 240 -73.69 5.91 7.61
N LYS A 241 -73.67 4.58 7.79
CA LYS A 241 -72.78 3.68 7.05
C LYS A 241 -72.81 4.12 5.59
N ARG A 242 -71.63 4.33 5.02
CA ARG A 242 -71.49 4.65 3.60
C ARG A 242 -72.06 3.48 2.81
N GLU A 243 -73.32 3.57 2.38
CA GLU A 243 -73.78 2.74 1.29
C GLU A 243 -72.94 3.12 0.07
N LEU A 244 -72.16 2.17 -0.43
CA LEU A 244 -71.52 2.30 -1.73
C LEU A 244 -72.63 2.60 -2.75
N PRO A 245 -72.46 3.59 -3.64
CA PRO A 245 -73.44 3.82 -4.69
C PRO A 245 -73.58 2.52 -5.47
N LYS A 246 -74.79 1.95 -5.42
CA LYS A 246 -75.17 0.79 -6.23
C LYS A 246 -75.21 1.30 -7.67
N VAL A 247 -74.07 1.20 -8.36
CA VAL A 247 -73.98 1.43 -9.81
C VAL A 247 -74.93 0.43 -10.47
N LYS A 248 -76.15 0.88 -10.79
CA LYS A 248 -77.05 0.17 -11.69
C LYS A 248 -76.39 0.21 -13.07
N GLY A 249 -76.01 -0.96 -13.60
CA GLY A 249 -75.60 -1.08 -15.01
C GLY A 249 -74.12 -1.31 -15.28
N LEU A 250 -73.37 -2.01 -14.43
CA LEU A 250 -72.12 -2.65 -14.85
C LEU A 250 -72.35 -4.15 -14.89
N GLU A 251 -72.67 -4.63 -16.10
CA GLU A 251 -72.64 -6.04 -16.46
C GLU A 251 -71.33 -6.66 -15.97
N ARG A 252 -71.46 -7.85 -15.40
CA ARG A 252 -70.33 -8.67 -14.95
C ARG A 252 -69.49 -9.01 -16.17
N LEU A 253 -68.36 -8.32 -16.35
CA LEU A 253 -67.27 -8.86 -17.16
C LEU A 253 -66.65 -10.01 -16.37
N VAL A 254 -67.19 -11.21 -16.57
CA VAL A 254 -66.62 -12.47 -16.11
C VAL A 254 -65.30 -12.63 -16.86
N ILE A 255 -64.18 -12.42 -16.16
CA ILE A 255 -62.88 -12.86 -16.66
C ILE A 255 -62.87 -14.38 -16.50
N VAL A 256 -63.24 -15.08 -17.57
CA VAL A 256 -62.97 -16.51 -17.75
C VAL A 256 -61.45 -16.66 -17.86
N ARG A 257 -60.84 -17.33 -16.89
CA ARG A 257 -59.47 -17.88 -17.04
C ARG A 257 -59.60 -19.20 -17.81
N GLY A 258 -59.23 -19.17 -19.09
CA GLY A 258 -58.77 -20.35 -19.84
C GLY A 258 -57.25 -20.45 -19.72
#